data_AF-A0A535TAL5-F1
#
_entry.id   AF-A0A535TAL5-F1
#
_cell.length_a   1.000
_cell.length_b   1.000
_cell.length_c   1.000
_cell.angle_alpha   90.00
_cell.angle_beta   90.00
_cell.angle_gamma   90.00
#
_symmetry.space_group_name_H-M   'P 1'
#
loop_
_entity.id
_entity.type
_entity.pdbx_description
1 polymer ?
#
loop_
_entity_poly.entity_id
_entity_poly.type
_entity_poly.pdbx_seq_one_letter_code
_entity_poly.pdbx_strand_id
1 'polypeptide(L)' 'GRDESVRREEQEMSILRAYVPAGLSEAQVEAEVRAVIAELKPEGPKAFGAVMKEASARLAGRAEGGQIAAAARKLLAS' A
#
# COMPACT_ATOMS: atom_id res chain seq x y z
N GLY A 1 14.61 -2.54 26.31
CA GLY A 1 14.48 -3.56 25.26
C GLY A 1 13.13 -3.32 24.64
N ARG A 2 13.07 -2.85 23.39
CA ARG A 2 13.28 -3.63 22.17
C ARG A 2 12.27 -4.78 22.08
N ASP A 3 11.50 -4.68 21.01
CA ASP A 3 10.76 -5.73 20.34
C ASP A 3 9.33 -6.05 20.81
N GLU A 4 8.47 -6.09 19.79
CA GLU A 4 7.22 -6.82 19.72
C GLU A 4 6.01 -6.23 20.45
N SER A 5 5.26 -5.37 19.73
CA SER A 5 3.84 -5.65 19.42
C SER A 5 3.20 -4.46 18.68
N VAL A 6 3.52 -4.28 17.41
CA VAL A 6 2.63 -3.53 16.49
C VAL A 6 1.57 -4.52 16.00
N ARG A 7 0.70 -4.93 16.93
CA ARG A 7 -0.49 -5.71 16.63
C ARG A 7 -1.67 -4.76 16.45
N ARG A 8 -2.43 -5.04 15.39
CA ARG A 8 -3.82 -4.60 15.13
C ARG A 8 -3.99 -3.17 14.63
N GLU A 9 -3.95 -3.05 13.31
CA GLU A 9 -4.98 -2.31 12.58
C GLU A 9 -5.66 -3.33 11.66
N GLU A 10 -6.31 -4.32 12.28
CA GLU A 10 -7.43 -5.01 11.64
C GLU A 10 -8.62 -4.06 11.76
N GLN A 11 -9.14 -3.53 10.65
CA GLN A 11 -10.59 -3.42 10.47
C GLN A 11 -10.96 -2.91 9.06
N GLU A 12 -11.89 -3.65 8.47
CA GLU A 12 -12.79 -3.23 7.39
C GLU A 12 -12.26 -3.24 5.95
N MET A 13 -12.22 -4.45 5.37
CA MET A 13 -12.55 -4.61 3.96
C MET A 13 -13.88 -5.37 3.83
N SER A 14 -14.96 -4.61 3.93
CA SER A 14 -16.28 -5.08 3.51
C SER A 14 -16.24 -5.37 2.00
N ILE A 15 -16.24 -6.65 1.65
CA ILE A 15 -16.31 -7.15 0.27
C ILE A 15 -17.78 -7.11 -0.15
N LEU A 16 -18.18 -6.03 -0.83
CA LEU A 16 -19.46 -5.96 -1.54
C LEU A 16 -19.32 -5.01 -2.72
N ARG A 17 -18.84 -5.50 -3.88
CA ARG A 17 -19.16 -4.86 -5.16
C ARG A 17 -19.37 -5.91 -6.24
N ALA A 18 -20.65 -6.21 -6.42
CA ALA A 18 -21.15 -6.92 -7.57
C ALA A 18 -20.98 -6.07 -8.85
N TYR A 19 -20.73 -6.75 -9.97
CA TYR A 19 -21.02 -6.35 -11.36
C TYR A 19 -20.08 -5.45 -12.18
N VAL A 20 -18.91 -5.03 -11.70
CA VAL A 20 -17.83 -4.46 -12.53
C VAL A 20 -16.51 -4.94 -11.92
N PRO A 21 -15.43 -5.26 -12.66
CA PRO A 21 -14.13 -5.40 -12.03
C PRO A 21 -13.71 -4.01 -11.56
N ALA A 22 -14.22 -3.60 -10.39
CA ALA A 22 -13.93 -2.34 -9.78
C ALA A 22 -12.44 -2.37 -9.40
N GLY A 23 -11.70 -1.34 -9.82
CA GLY A 23 -10.36 -1.12 -9.32
C GLY A 23 -10.32 -1.16 -7.80
N LEU A 24 -9.14 -1.35 -7.24
CA LEU A 24 -8.94 -1.44 -5.81
C LEU A 24 -9.46 -0.18 -5.12
N SER A 25 -10.12 -0.37 -3.98
CA SER A 25 -10.46 0.74 -3.09
C SER A 25 -9.19 1.38 -2.54
N GLU A 26 -9.31 2.60 -1.99
CA GLU A 26 -8.19 3.27 -1.33
C GLU A 26 -7.57 2.42 -0.21
N ALA A 27 -8.40 1.79 0.62
CA ALA A 27 -7.95 0.89 1.68
C ALA A 27 -7.19 -0.34 1.13
N GLN A 28 -7.64 -0.89 0.00
CA GLN A 28 -6.95 -1.99 -0.68
C GLN A 28 -5.60 -1.56 -1.24
N VAL A 29 -5.53 -0.39 -1.88
CA VAL A 29 -4.28 0.18 -2.38
C VAL A 29 -3.31 0.44 -1.23
N GLU A 30 -3.79 1.01 -0.12
CA GLU A 30 -2.95 1.26 1.06
C GLU A 30 -2.39 -0.04 1.65
N ALA A 31 -3.22 -1.09 1.77
CA ALA A 31 -2.78 -2.39 2.28
C ALA A 31 -1.68 -3.01 1.41
N GLU A 32 -1.83 -2.96 0.09
CA GLU A 32 -0.84 -3.47 -0.87
C GLU A 32 0.47 -2.66 -0.83
N VAL A 33 0.38 -1.33 -0.76
CA VAL A 33 1.57 -0.47 -0.66
C VAL A 33 2.29 -0.69 0.68
N ARG A 34 1.55 -0.90 1.78
CA ARG A 34 2.12 -1.25 3.08
C ARG A 34 2.87 -2.59 3.04
N ALA A 35 2.33 -3.59 2.34
CA ALA A 35 3.01 -4.86 2.12
C ALA A 35 4.32 -4.67 1.34
N VAL A 36 4.30 -3.87 0.26
CA VAL A 36 5.51 -3.52 -0.51
C VAL A 36 6.57 -2.83 0.36
N ILE A 37 6.18 -1.90 1.23
CA ILE A 37 7.11 -1.23 2.15
C ILE A 37 7.72 -2.24 3.13
N ALA A 38 6.91 -3.14 3.69
CA ALA A 38 7.38 -4.16 4.63
C ALA A 38 8.35 -5.16 3.98
N GLU A 39 8.14 -5.50 2.71
CA GLU A 39 9.01 -6.37 1.92
C GLU A 39 10.33 -5.67 1.54
N LEU A 40 10.25 -4.45 1.00
CA LEU A 40 11.42 -3.73 0.50
C LEU A 40 12.29 -3.15 1.62
N LYS A 41 11.71 -2.91 2.81
CA LYS A 41 12.34 -2.17 3.92
C LYS A 41 13.12 -0.95 3.41
N PRO A 42 12.47 -0.07 2.65
CA PRO A 42 13.16 0.95 1.87
C PRO A 42 13.69 2.04 2.81
N GLU A 43 14.94 2.47 2.60
CA GLU A 43 15.61 3.47 3.43
C GLU A 43 16.09 4.70 2.65
N GLY A 44 16.13 5.83 3.34
CA GLY A 44 16.70 7.08 2.84
C GLY A 44 15.89 7.73 1.71
N PRO A 45 16.48 8.71 1.00
CA PRO A 45 15.77 9.57 0.05
C PRO A 45 15.23 8.84 -1.19
N LYS A 46 15.66 7.59 -1.42
CA LYS A 46 15.21 6.76 -2.55
C LYS A 46 14.03 5.86 -2.19
N ALA A 47 13.60 5.84 -0.92
CA ALA A 47 12.58 4.92 -0.44
C ALA A 47 11.26 5.04 -1.22
N PHE A 48 10.80 6.27 -1.44
CA PHE A 48 9.59 6.53 -2.21
C PHE A 48 9.68 5.99 -3.65
N GLY A 49 10.79 6.21 -4.34
CA GLY A 49 10.98 5.71 -5.70
C GLY A 49 11.01 4.19 -5.79
N ALA A 50 11.62 3.52 -4.82
CA ALA A 50 11.65 2.06 -4.75
C ALA A 50 10.24 1.48 -4.53
N VAL A 51 9.48 2.04 -3.59
CA VAL A 51 8.09 1.65 -3.30
C VAL A 51 7.19 1.89 -4.49
N MET A 52 7.31 3.06 -5.13
CA MET A 52 6.52 3.40 -6.33
C MET A 52 6.73 2.41 -7.46
N LYS A 53 7.99 1.99 -7.70
CA LYS A 53 8.32 1.04 -8.78
C LYS A 53 7.65 -0.32 -8.55
N GLU A 54 7.80 -0.87 -7.35
CA GLU A 54 7.27 -2.19 -7.01
C GLU A 54 5.73 -2.18 -6.90
N ALA A 55 5.16 -1.19 -6.22
CA ALA A 55 3.71 -1.07 -6.07
C ALA A 55 3.00 -0.83 -7.41
N SER A 56 3.58 -0.02 -8.30
CA SER A 56 3.01 0.20 -9.65
C SER A 56 3.05 -1.07 -10.48
N ALA A 57 4.10 -1.90 -10.36
CA ALA A 57 4.16 -3.20 -11.04
C ALA A 57 3.11 -4.18 -10.48
N ARG A 58 2.95 -4.24 -9.16
CA ARG A 58 2.01 -5.14 -8.47
C ARG A 58 0.54 -4.76 -8.70
N LEU A 59 0.26 -3.47 -8.82
CA LEU A 59 -1.09 -2.91 -8.95
C LEU A 59 -1.43 -2.46 -10.38
N ALA A 60 -0.61 -2.82 -11.36
CA ALA A 60 -0.84 -2.49 -12.76
C ALA A 60 -2.23 -2.94 -13.23
N GLY A 61 -3.03 -2.00 -13.75
CA GLY A 61 -4.41 -2.26 -14.18
C GLY A 61 -5.42 -2.50 -13.05
N ARG A 62 -4.99 -2.45 -11.78
CA ARG A 62 -5.84 -2.62 -10.59
C ARG A 62 -5.97 -1.34 -9.77
N ALA A 63 -5.02 -0.42 -9.85
CA ALA A 63 -5.06 0.89 -9.23
C ALA A 63 -4.37 1.94 -10.12
N GLU A 64 -4.78 3.20 -9.99
CA GLU A 64 -4.14 4.30 -10.70
C GLU A 64 -2.85 4.74 -10.00
N GLY A 65 -1.86 5.19 -10.77
CA GLY A 65 -0.57 5.63 -10.23
C GLY A 65 -0.70 6.78 -9.22
N GLY A 66 -1.71 7.63 -9.35
CA GLY A 66 -2.02 8.68 -8.37
C GLY A 66 -2.45 8.13 -7.01
N GLN A 67 -3.29 7.08 -6.98
CA GLN A 67 -3.72 6.42 -5.75
C GLN A 67 -2.53 5.74 -5.05
N ILE A 68 -1.68 5.08 -5.82
CA ILE A 68 -0.46 4.43 -5.33
C ILE A 68 0.49 5.47 -4.72
N ALA A 69 0.70 6.59 -5.41
CA ALA A 69 1.56 7.67 -4.94
C ALA A 69 1.04 8.31 -3.65
N ALA A 70 -0.27 8.54 -3.54
CA ALA A 70 -0.88 9.08 -2.33
C ALA A 70 -0.67 8.15 -1.13
N ALA A 71 -0.97 6.85 -1.30
CA ALA A 71 -0.76 5.84 -0.27
C ALA A 71 0.72 5.73 0.15
N ALA A 72 1.64 5.67 -0.82
CA ALA A 72 3.08 5.56 -0.54
C ALA A 72 3.63 6.78 0.22
N ARG A 73 3.17 8.00 -0.10
CA ARG A 73 3.55 9.21 0.66
C ARG A 73 3.02 9.17 2.08
N LYS A 74 1.75 8.81 2.26
CA LYS A 74 1.11 8.68 3.58
C LYS A 74 1.87 7.71 4.48
N LEU A 75 2.23 6.55 3.94
CA LEU A 75 2.87 5.47 4.69
C LEU A 75 4.36 5.72 4.98
N LEU A 76 5.09 6.42 4.12
CA LEU A 76 6.52 6.71 4.31
C LEU A 76 6.79 8.01 5.10
N ALA A 77 5.77 8.86 5.25
CA ALA A 77 5.85 10.05 6.09
C ALA A 77 5.56 9.77 7.58
N SER A 78 5.12 8.54 7.91
CA SER A 78 4.88 8.05 9.26
C SER A 78 6.10 7.30 9.79
#